data_AF-J0PVS4-F1
#
_entry.id   AF-J0PVS4-F1
#
_cell.length_a   1.000
_cell.length_b   1.000
_cell.length_c   1.000
_cell.angle_alpha   90.00
_cell.angle_beta   90.00
_cell.angle_gamma   90.00
#
_symmetry.space_group_name_H-M   'P 1'
#
loop_
_entity.id
_entity.type
_entity.pdbx_description
1 polymer ?
#
loop_
_entity_poly.entity_id
_entity_poly.type
_entity_poly.pdbx_seq_one_letter_code
_entity_poly.pdbx_strand_id
1 'polypeptide(L)'
;MTNTLSKNSILIVIMLLLTAFVISNPSYAASTTSGLGNIDNVLQTIVDMMTGATAKLIAILCVAAVGIAWMYGFFDLRKAAFVIIGIGIVFGAPALVGKLIGGGTT
;
A
#
# COMPACT_ATOMS: atom_id res chain seq x y z
N MET A 1 33.54 12.35 21.46
CA MET A 1 32.58 11.29 21.85
C MET A 1 31.18 11.89 21.88
N THR A 2 30.53 12.04 20.72
CA THR A 2 29.15 12.55 20.71
C THR A 2 28.22 11.43 21.13
N ASN A 3 27.61 11.65 22.29
CA ASN A 3 26.81 10.74 23.08
C ASN A 3 25.87 9.89 22.20
N THR A 4 26.03 8.57 22.27
CA THR A 4 25.17 7.57 21.59
C THR A 4 23.68 7.82 21.80
N LEU A 5 23.31 8.45 22.93
CA LEU A 5 21.96 8.89 23.26
C LEU A 5 21.41 9.96 22.31
N SER A 6 22.21 10.94 21.85
CA SER A 6 21.74 11.97 20.89
C SER A 6 21.58 11.42 19.47
N LYS A 7 22.39 10.41 19.14
CA LYS A 7 22.33 9.73 17.83
C LYS A 7 21.12 8.79 17.74
N ASN A 8 20.65 8.23 18.86
CA ASN A 8 19.44 7.41 18.89
C ASN A 8 18.16 8.27 18.92
N SER A 9 18.17 9.38 19.68
CA SER A 9 17.03 10.31 19.69
C SER A 9 16.80 10.96 18.32
N ILE A 10 17.87 11.30 17.58
CA ILE A 10 17.73 11.89 16.24
C ILE A 10 17.14 10.90 15.22
N LEU A 11 17.47 9.60 15.32
CA LEU A 11 16.89 8.55 14.47
C LEU A 11 15.40 8.33 14.77
N ILE A 12 15.01 8.37 16.04
CA ILE A 12 13.61 8.27 16.47
C ILE A 12 12.80 9.48 15.96
N VAL A 13 13.35 10.69 16.08
CA VAL A 13 12.70 11.91 15.59
C VAL A 13 12.54 11.87 14.07
N ILE A 14 13.54 11.39 13.32
CA ILE A 14 13.45 11.23 11.86
C ILE A 14 12.38 10.19 11.47
N MET A 15 12.30 9.05 12.16
CA MET A 15 11.25 8.04 11.93
C MET A 15 9.84 8.57 12.23
N LEU A 16 9.69 9.34 13.30
CA LEU A 16 8.43 9.98 13.67
C LEU A 16 8.00 11.02 12.63
N LEU A 17 8.94 11.85 12.15
CA LEU A 17 8.70 12.83 11.10
C LEU A 17 8.33 12.17 9.77
N LEU A 18 9.00 11.07 9.42
CA LEU A 18 8.68 10.29 8.23
C LEU A 18 7.27 9.69 8.31
N THR A 19 6.88 9.20 9.49
CA THR A 19 5.53 8.69 9.75
C THR A 19 4.48 9.80 9.66
N ALA A 20 4.75 10.97 10.25
CA ALA A 20 3.86 12.13 10.16
C ALA A 20 3.70 12.63 8.71
N PHE A 21 4.76 12.59 7.91
CA PHE A 21 4.71 12.93 6.48
C PHE A 21 3.85 11.94 5.69
N VAL A 22 3.94 10.62 5.99
CA VAL A 22 3.10 9.58 5.38
C VAL A 22 1.60 9.75 5.74
N ILE A 23 1.30 10.21 6.94
CA ILE A 23 -0.10 10.44 7.40
C ILE A 23 -0.66 11.77 6.85
N SER A 24 0.19 12.73 6.50
CA SER A 24 -0.20 14.05 5.98
C SER A 24 -0.72 14.03 4.53
N ASN A 25 -0.84 12.86 3.90
CA ASN A 25 -1.44 12.74 2.59
C ASN A 25 -2.95 13.08 2.64
N PRO A 26 -3.44 14.08 1.88
CA PRO A 26 -4.86 14.47 1.85
C PRO A 26 -5.79 13.37 1.32
N SER A 27 -5.28 12.23 0.85
CA SER A 27 -6.09 11.09 0.42
C SER A 27 -6.79 10.35 1.57
N TYR A 28 -6.37 10.54 2.82
CA TYR A 28 -7.02 9.92 3.99
C TYR A 28 -8.21 10.72 4.54
N ALA A 29 -8.35 12.00 4.16
CA ALA A 29 -9.38 12.90 4.70
C ALA A 29 -10.58 13.12 3.76
N ALA A 30 -10.58 12.55 2.55
CA ALA A 30 -11.68 12.68 1.59
C ALA A 30 -12.86 11.73 1.86
N SER A 31 -12.99 11.20 3.08
CA SER A 31 -14.11 10.33 3.49
C SER A 31 -15.16 11.12 4.28
N THR A 32 -15.69 12.20 3.70
CA THR A 32 -16.90 12.86 4.23
C THR A 32 -17.77 13.38 3.10
N THR A 33 -18.58 12.53 2.46
CA THR A 33 -19.88 12.94 1.90
C THR A 33 -20.79 11.72 1.77
N SER A 34 -21.91 11.78 2.50
CA SER A 34 -23.16 11.02 2.32
C SER A 34 -23.24 9.60 2.89
N GLY A 35 -23.98 9.48 4.00
CA GLY A 35 -24.18 8.27 4.78
C GLY A 35 -24.96 7.16 4.08
N LEU A 36 -24.76 5.94 4.59
CA LEU A 36 -25.57 4.69 4.56
C LEU A 36 -26.48 4.37 3.34
N GLY A 37 -26.34 5.06 2.21
CA GLY A 37 -27.30 5.00 1.11
C GLY A 37 -27.24 3.72 0.30
N ASN A 38 -26.07 3.08 0.18
CA ASN A 38 -25.90 1.81 -0.51
C ASN A 38 -24.61 1.19 0.01
N ILE A 39 -24.67 0.12 0.81
CA ILE A 39 -23.46 -0.62 1.24
C ILE A 39 -22.60 -0.98 0.02
N ASP A 40 -23.24 -1.29 -1.11
CA ASP A 40 -22.54 -1.58 -2.37
C ASP A 40 -21.67 -0.43 -2.87
N ASN A 41 -22.12 0.84 -2.79
CA ASN A 41 -21.31 1.99 -3.20
C ASN A 41 -20.13 2.25 -2.26
N VAL A 42 -20.30 2.01 -0.96
CA VAL A 42 -19.21 2.13 0.02
C VAL A 42 -18.16 1.05 -0.23
N LEU A 43 -18.60 -0.20 -0.46
CA LEU A 43 -17.70 -1.31 -0.77
C LEU A 43 -16.97 -1.09 -2.10
N GLN A 44 -17.66 -0.59 -3.13
CA GLN A 44 -17.06 -0.26 -4.42
C GLN A 44 -16.01 0.86 -4.28
N THR A 45 -16.33 1.93 -3.53
CA THR A 45 -15.39 3.03 -3.27
C THR A 45 -14.15 2.55 -2.53
N ILE A 46 -14.28 1.62 -1.58
CA ILE A 46 -13.14 1.03 -0.88
C ILE A 46 -12.29 0.19 -1.84
N VAL A 47 -12.91 -0.63 -2.71
CA VAL A 47 -12.19 -1.41 -3.72
C VAL A 47 -11.45 -0.49 -4.70
N ASP A 48 -12.08 0.58 -5.16
CA ASP A 48 -11.50 1.56 -6.06
C ASP A 48 -10.36 2.34 -5.40
N MET A 49 -10.46 2.66 -4.11
CA MET A 49 -9.36 3.25 -3.33
C MET A 49 -8.19 2.27 -3.16
N MET A 50 -8.47 0.97 -2.98
CA MET A 50 -7.45 -0.07 -2.82
C MET A 50 -6.77 -0.48 -4.14
N THR A 51 -7.44 -0.32 -5.28
CA THR A 51 -6.92 -0.74 -6.60
C THR A 51 -6.67 0.41 -7.58
N GLY A 52 -6.99 1.64 -7.20
CA GLY A 52 -6.82 2.85 -8.00
C GLY A 52 -5.36 3.26 -8.26
N ALA A 53 -5.19 4.36 -8.98
CA ALA A 53 -3.89 4.85 -9.44
C ALA A 53 -2.89 5.08 -8.29
N THR A 54 -3.35 5.61 -7.16
CA THR A 54 -2.52 5.84 -5.97
C THR A 54 -1.98 4.54 -5.38
N ALA A 55 -2.81 3.50 -5.27
CA ALA A 55 -2.39 2.19 -4.76
C ALA A 55 -1.36 1.53 -5.69
N LYS A 56 -1.55 1.69 -7.00
CA LYS A 56 -0.59 1.19 -8.01
C LYS A 56 0.78 1.86 -7.87
N LEU A 57 0.82 3.18 -7.63
CA LEU A 57 2.07 3.91 -7.43
C LEU A 57 2.83 3.41 -6.18
N ILE A 58 2.11 3.19 -5.08
CA ILE A 58 2.70 2.66 -3.84
C ILE A 58 3.22 1.23 -4.06
N ALA A 59 2.47 0.38 -4.77
CA ALA A 59 2.89 -0.98 -5.06
C ALA A 59 4.18 -1.05 -5.88
N ILE A 60 4.33 -0.18 -6.89
CA ILE A 60 5.55 -0.09 -7.70
C ILE A 60 6.74 0.29 -6.80
N LEU A 61 6.56 1.22 -5.86
CA LEU A 61 7.58 1.61 -4.90
C LEU A 61 7.99 0.44 -3.99
N CYS A 62 7.03 -0.34 -3.51
CA CYS A 62 7.28 -1.54 -2.71
C CYS A 62 8.06 -2.61 -3.51
N VAL A 63 7.70 -2.86 -4.77
CA VAL A 63 8.42 -3.80 -5.64
C VAL A 63 9.87 -3.36 -5.86
N ALA A 64 10.09 -2.06 -6.10
CA ALA A 64 11.44 -1.50 -6.23
C ALA A 64 12.27 -1.69 -4.95
N ALA A 65 11.68 -1.46 -3.78
CA ALA A 65 12.35 -1.70 -2.50
C ALA A 65 12.71 -3.17 -2.27
N VAL A 66 11.83 -4.11 -2.64
CA VAL A 66 12.11 -5.56 -2.56
C VAL A 66 13.27 -5.96 -3.47
N GLY A 67 13.34 -5.39 -4.69
CA GLY A 67 14.45 -5.63 -5.61
C GLY A 67 15.79 -5.17 -5.03
N ILE A 68 15.81 -4.00 -4.40
CA ILE A 68 17.01 -3.48 -3.72
C ILE A 68 17.35 -4.33 -2.49
N ALA A 69 16.36 -4.74 -1.69
CA ALA A 69 16.56 -5.56 -0.50
C ALA A 69 17.17 -6.94 -0.83
N TRP A 70 16.87 -7.49 -2.01
CA TRP A 70 17.47 -8.73 -2.48
C TRP A 70 18.96 -8.57 -2.83
N MET A 71 19.36 -7.44 -3.40
CA MET A 71 20.78 -7.17 -3.74
C MET A 71 21.68 -7.04 -2.50
N TYR A 72 21.14 -6.66 -1.34
CA TYR A 72 21.91 -6.60 -0.08
C TYR A 72 22.01 -7.94 0.66
N GLY A 73 21.42 -9.03 0.13
CA GLY A 73 21.58 -10.38 0.68
C GLY A 73 20.90 -10.64 2.04
N PHE A 74 20.10 -9.70 2.54
CA PHE A 74 19.36 -9.86 3.81
C PHE A 74 18.04 -10.62 3.65
N PHE A 75 17.51 -10.75 2.42
CA PHE A 75 16.22 -11.36 2.14
C PHE A 75 16.38 -12.54 1.16
N ASP A 76 15.95 -13.72 1.60
CA ASP A 76 15.98 -14.95 0.80
C ASP A 76 15.03 -14.86 -0.40
N LEU A 77 15.42 -15.44 -1.56
CA LEU A 77 14.66 -15.44 -2.82
C LEU A 77 13.21 -15.90 -2.60
N ARG A 78 13.03 -16.83 -1.67
CA ARG A 78 11.71 -17.36 -1.34
C ARG A 78 10.81 -16.32 -0.70
N LYS A 79 11.34 -15.46 0.18
CA LYS A 79 10.58 -14.39 0.82
C LYS A 79 10.26 -13.25 -0.16
N ALA A 80 11.18 -12.94 -1.06
CA ALA A 80 10.94 -11.97 -2.13
C ALA A 80 9.82 -12.44 -3.08
N ALA A 81 9.82 -13.72 -3.46
CA ALA A 81 8.80 -14.30 -4.34
C ALA A 81 7.38 -14.19 -3.75
N PHE A 82 7.21 -14.42 -2.44
CA PHE A 82 5.90 -14.29 -1.79
C PHE A 82 5.34 -12.86 -1.86
N VAL A 83 6.19 -11.84 -1.77
CA VAL A 83 5.74 -10.44 -1.89
C VAL A 83 5.24 -10.13 -3.30
N ILE A 84 5.96 -10.59 -4.34
CA ILE A 84 5.56 -10.38 -5.73
C ILE A 84 4.23 -11.09 -6.03
N ILE A 85 4.05 -12.32 -5.54
CA ILE A 85 2.80 -13.06 -5.69
C ILE A 85 1.65 -12.35 -4.98
N GLY A 86 1.85 -11.87 -3.76
CA GLY A 86 0.82 -11.14 -3.00
C GLY A 86 0.33 -9.89 -3.72
N ILE A 87 1.26 -9.10 -4.29
CA ILE A 87 0.91 -7.90 -5.07
C ILE A 87 0.08 -8.29 -6.31
N GLY A 88 0.49 -9.34 -7.04
CA GLY A 88 -0.26 -9.83 -8.19
C GLY A 88 -1.70 -10.25 -7.85
N ILE A 89 -1.92 -10.85 -6.68
CA ILE A 89 -3.25 -11.26 -6.22
C ILE A 89 -4.12 -10.05 -5.86
N VAL A 90 -3.58 -9.05 -5.15
CA VAL A 90 -4.35 -7.86 -4.74
C VAL A 90 -4.88 -7.09 -5.94
N PHE A 91 -4.06 -6.90 -6.97
CA PHE A 91 -4.50 -6.22 -8.20
C PHE A 91 -5.29 -7.13 -9.16
N GLY A 92 -5.13 -8.45 -9.07
CA GLY A 92 -5.84 -9.42 -9.91
C GLY A 92 -7.23 -9.82 -9.39
N ALA A 93 -7.46 -9.69 -8.08
CA ALA A 93 -8.71 -10.12 -7.43
C ALA A 93 -9.99 -9.47 -8.02
N PRO A 94 -10.05 -8.15 -8.30
CA PRO A 94 -11.27 -7.54 -8.83
C PRO A 94 -11.65 -8.08 -10.21
N ALA A 95 -10.65 -8.31 -11.07
CA ALA A 95 -10.86 -8.86 -12.41
C ALA A 95 -11.33 -10.33 -12.36
N LEU A 96 -10.82 -11.11 -11.41
CA LEU A 96 -11.22 -12.51 -11.23
C LEU A 96 -12.67 -12.59 -10.70
N VAL A 97 -12.99 -11.80 -9.68
CA VAL A 97 -14.34 -11.70 -9.11
C VAL A 97 -15.34 -11.17 -10.14
N GLY A 98 -14.98 -10.14 -10.91
CA GLY A 98 -15.82 -9.61 -11.98
C GLY A 98 -16.13 -10.62 -13.10
N LYS A 99 -15.23 -11.57 -13.37
CA LYS A 99 -15.50 -12.68 -14.30
C LYS A 99 -16.42 -13.75 -13.69
N LEU A 100 -16.33 -14.00 -12.39
CA LEU A 100 -17.13 -15.01 -11.68
C LEU A 100 -18.59 -14.60 -11.50
N ILE A 101 -18.87 -13.31 -11.32
CA ILE A 101 -20.24 -12.80 -11.13
C ILE A 101 -20.98 -12.70 -12.49
N GLY A 102 -20.30 -13.03 -13.60
CA GLY A 102 -20.82 -12.91 -14.96
C GLY A 102 -20.42 -11.57 -15.55
N GLY A 103 -19.33 -11.57 -16.34
CA GLY A 103 -18.83 -10.38 -17.02
C GLY A 103 -19.86 -9.79 -17.97
N GLY A 104 -20.61 -8.80 -17.51
CA GLY A 104 -21.46 -7.93 -18.30
C GLY A 104 -20.65 -6.76 -18.82
N THR A 105 -20.27 -6.83 -20.09
CA THR A 105 -19.95 -5.67 -20.90
C THR A 105 -21.10 -4.65 -20.85
N THR A 106 -20.92 -3.56 -20.10
CA THR A 106 -21.39 -2.19 -20.40
C THR A 106 -20.69 -1.23 -19.46
#